data_AF-A0A936ISJ9-F1
#
_entry.id   AF-A0A936ISJ9-F1
#
_cell.length_a   1.000
_cell.length_b   1.000
_cell.length_c   1.000
_cell.angle_alpha   90.00
_cell.angle_beta   90.00
_cell.angle_gamma   90.00
#
_symmetry.space_group_name_H-M   'P 1'
#
loop_
_entity.id
_entity.type
_entity.pdbx_description
1 polymer ?
#
loop_
_entity_poly.entity_id
_entity_poly.type
_entity_poly.pdbx_seq_one_letter_code
_entity_poly.pdbx_strand_id
1 'polypeptide(L)'
;MRFWLLVAVLAALPVLAKEGDSLRGKLVNNAAVPVLETADGRKVPLDGDADTLGVLRDARLAGAAMELRGTMQPSGKFRVNPIHERAMHVHKEGKRLLVTYWCDVCAIRTYTPSKCWCCQEETELDLRETIE
;
A
#
# COMPACT_ATOMS: atom_id res chain seq x y z
N MET A 1 -11.40 -62.79 -0.89
CA MET A 1 -11.52 -61.46 -0.28
C MET A 1 -10.85 -60.44 -1.19
N ARG A 2 -11.62 -59.73 -2.01
CA ARG A 2 -11.13 -58.66 -2.93
C ARG A 2 -11.44 -57.31 -2.30
N PHE A 3 -10.49 -56.75 -1.59
CA PHE A 3 -10.53 -55.37 -1.07
C PHE A 3 -9.76 -54.51 -2.07
N TRP A 4 -10.46 -53.75 -2.92
CA TRP A 4 -9.84 -52.76 -3.79
C TRP A 4 -10.38 -51.37 -3.45
N LEU A 5 -9.41 -50.50 -3.16
CA LEU A 5 -9.51 -49.19 -2.51
C LEU A 5 -10.38 -48.19 -3.28
N LEU A 6 -11.28 -47.52 -2.55
CA LEU A 6 -11.90 -46.25 -2.96
C LEU A 6 -10.85 -45.14 -2.84
N VAL A 7 -10.39 -44.62 -3.99
CA VAL A 7 -9.60 -43.38 -4.05
C VAL A 7 -10.57 -42.21 -3.97
N ALA A 8 -10.60 -41.51 -2.83
CA ALA A 8 -11.33 -40.26 -2.67
C ALA A 8 -10.55 -39.13 -3.35
N VAL A 9 -11.12 -38.57 -4.42
CA VAL A 9 -10.60 -37.37 -5.08
C VAL A 9 -11.00 -36.16 -4.24
N LEU A 10 -10.03 -35.58 -3.51
CA LEU A 10 -10.19 -34.28 -2.88
C LEU A 10 -10.17 -33.21 -3.98
N ALA A 11 -11.34 -32.65 -4.31
CA ALA A 11 -11.45 -31.46 -5.14
C ALA A 11 -10.97 -30.25 -4.33
N ALA A 12 -9.76 -29.78 -4.61
CA ALA A 12 -9.28 -28.49 -4.11
C ALA A 12 -10.04 -27.37 -4.83
N LEU A 13 -11.03 -26.79 -4.17
CA LEU A 13 -11.65 -25.54 -4.61
C LEU A 13 -10.63 -24.41 -4.39
N PRO A 14 -10.24 -23.65 -5.43
CA PRO A 14 -9.46 -22.45 -5.22
C PRO A 14 -10.37 -21.43 -4.52
N VAL A 15 -10.02 -21.08 -3.29
CA VAL A 15 -10.59 -19.93 -2.60
C VAL A 15 -10.19 -18.69 -3.41
N LEU A 16 -11.12 -18.15 -4.21
CA LEU A 16 -10.96 -16.82 -4.79
C LEU A 16 -11.05 -15.81 -3.65
N ALA A 17 -9.90 -15.47 -3.06
CA ALA A 17 -9.78 -14.25 -2.29
C ALA A 17 -10.00 -13.09 -3.27
N LYS A 18 -11.09 -12.33 -3.10
CA LYS A 18 -11.26 -11.05 -3.78
C LYS A 18 -10.34 -10.03 -3.11
N GLU A 19 -9.04 -10.14 -3.40
CA GLU A 19 -8.09 -9.07 -3.11
C GLU A 19 -8.49 -7.85 -3.96
N GLY A 20 -8.59 -6.67 -3.34
CA GLY A 20 -8.81 -5.44 -4.11
C GLY A 20 -7.71 -5.26 -5.16
N ASP A 21 -8.03 -4.59 -6.26
CA ASP A 21 -7.08 -4.38 -7.34
C ASP A 21 -5.81 -3.69 -6.80
N SER A 22 -4.65 -4.23 -7.17
CA SER A 22 -3.35 -3.67 -6.81
C SER A 22 -2.74 -2.96 -8.01
N LEU A 23 -2.36 -1.71 -7.83
CA LEU A 23 -1.70 -0.90 -8.84
C LEU A 23 -0.24 -0.67 -8.45
N ARG A 24 0.68 -0.97 -9.37
CA ARG A 24 2.12 -0.80 -9.18
C ARG A 24 2.71 0.23 -10.13
N GLY A 25 3.66 1.01 -9.63
CA GLY A 25 4.35 2.01 -10.43
C GLY A 25 5.23 2.92 -9.58
N LYS A 26 5.78 3.96 -10.21
CA LYS A 26 6.60 4.97 -9.56
C LYS A 26 5.72 6.14 -9.11
N LEU A 27 5.83 6.55 -7.84
CA LEU A 27 5.10 7.72 -7.35
C LEU A 27 5.71 9.00 -7.91
N VAL A 28 4.88 9.83 -8.51
CA VAL A 28 5.22 11.17 -9.00
C VAL A 28 4.42 12.18 -8.18
N ASN A 29 5.09 12.85 -7.23
CA ASN A 29 4.44 13.76 -6.28
C ASN A 29 4.62 15.26 -6.60
N ASN A 30 5.22 15.59 -7.75
CA ASN A 30 5.54 16.98 -8.14
C ASN A 30 4.36 17.76 -8.75
N ALA A 31 3.17 17.17 -8.79
CA ALA A 31 1.95 17.78 -9.31
C ALA A 31 0.96 18.04 -8.18
N ALA A 32 0.02 18.96 -8.37
CA ALA A 32 -1.05 19.26 -7.41
C ALA A 32 -1.89 18.00 -7.04
N VAL A 33 -1.88 17.00 -7.91
CA VAL A 33 -2.51 15.68 -7.72
C VAL A 33 -1.39 14.63 -7.78
N PRO A 34 -1.26 13.75 -6.76
CA PRO A 34 -0.28 12.66 -6.82
C PRO A 34 -0.62 11.70 -7.95
N VAL A 35 0.40 11.23 -8.67
CA VAL A 35 0.25 10.35 -9.83
C VAL A 35 1.13 9.12 -9.64
N LEU A 36 0.63 7.95 -10.06
CA LEU A 36 1.45 6.76 -10.20
C LEU A 36 1.77 6.54 -11.68
N GLU A 37 3.06 6.50 -12.01
CA GLU A 37 3.54 6.14 -13.34
C GLU A 37 3.76 4.62 -13.39
N THR A 38 2.91 3.91 -14.11
CA THR A 38 2.96 2.45 -14.25
C THR A 38 4.11 2.02 -15.17
N ALA A 39 4.48 0.74 -15.13
CA ALA A 39 5.61 0.22 -15.90
C ALA A 39 5.45 0.36 -17.43
N ASP A 40 4.21 0.44 -17.92
CA ASP A 40 3.86 0.72 -19.31
C ASP A 40 3.82 2.24 -19.65
N GLY A 41 4.24 3.10 -18.72
CA GLY A 41 4.34 4.54 -18.90
C GLY A 41 3.02 5.31 -18.72
N ARG A 42 1.91 4.65 -18.37
CA ARG A 42 0.66 5.36 -18.08
C ARG A 42 0.78 6.15 -16.78
N LYS A 43 0.24 7.36 -16.80
CA LYS A 43 0.14 8.23 -15.62
C LYS A 43 -1.27 8.13 -15.05
N VAL A 44 -1.40 7.46 -13.91
CA VAL A 44 -2.67 7.23 -13.23
C VAL A 44 -2.81 8.23 -12.08
N PRO A 45 -3.75 9.18 -12.12
CA PRO A 45 -3.99 10.09 -11.00
C PRO A 45 -4.53 9.32 -9.80
N LEU A 46 -4.01 9.63 -8.62
CA LEU A 46 -4.36 8.98 -7.37
C LEU A 46 -5.37 9.80 -6.57
N ASP A 47 -6.20 9.08 -5.83
CA ASP A 47 -7.27 9.62 -4.99
C ASP A 47 -7.37 8.77 -3.71
N GLY A 48 -7.96 9.32 -2.64
CA GLY A 48 -8.03 8.67 -1.33
C GLY A 48 -8.65 9.60 -0.28
N ASP A 49 -8.72 9.12 0.97
CA ASP A 49 -9.03 9.99 2.11
C ASP A 49 -7.88 10.98 2.39
N ALA A 50 -8.09 11.92 3.31
CA ALA A 50 -7.11 12.98 3.61
C ALA A 50 -5.77 12.42 4.09
N ASP A 51 -5.79 11.37 4.92
CA ASP A 51 -4.61 10.70 5.45
C ASP A 51 -3.82 9.97 4.35
N THR A 52 -4.52 9.23 3.51
CA THR A 52 -3.95 8.53 2.35
C THR A 52 -3.31 9.52 1.38
N LEU A 53 -4.00 10.62 1.09
CA LEU A 53 -3.44 11.71 0.27
C LEU A 53 -2.25 12.39 0.96
N GLY A 54 -2.23 12.46 2.30
CA GLY A 54 -1.08 12.93 3.07
C GLY A 54 0.17 12.09 2.79
N VAL A 55 0.04 10.77 2.84
CA VAL A 55 1.13 9.83 2.49
C VAL A 55 1.55 10.00 1.03
N LEU A 56 0.60 10.00 0.10
CA LEU A 56 0.89 10.11 -1.34
C LEU A 56 1.54 11.45 -1.75
N ARG A 57 1.46 12.46 -0.89
CA ARG A 57 2.07 13.79 -1.08
C ARG A 57 3.37 13.97 -0.29
N ASP A 58 3.78 12.99 0.51
CA ASP A 58 5.03 13.08 1.26
C ASP A 58 6.21 13.11 0.28
N ALA A 59 7.03 14.17 0.37
CA ALA A 59 8.21 14.36 -0.46
C ALA A 59 9.24 13.24 -0.30
N ARG A 60 9.28 12.57 0.85
CA ARG A 60 10.20 11.45 1.13
C ARG A 60 9.86 10.20 0.31
N LEU A 61 8.63 10.10 -0.20
CA LEU A 61 8.18 9.00 -1.07
C LEU A 61 8.27 9.35 -2.56
N ALA A 62 8.68 10.56 -2.92
CA ALA A 62 8.80 10.97 -4.32
C ALA A 62 9.75 10.03 -5.09
N GLY A 63 9.24 9.45 -6.17
CA GLY A 63 9.98 8.50 -7.00
C GLY A 63 10.08 7.08 -6.45
N ALA A 64 9.47 6.77 -5.31
CA ALA A 64 9.42 5.41 -4.78
C ALA A 64 8.63 4.48 -5.71
N ALA A 65 9.10 3.24 -5.85
CA ALA A 65 8.31 2.17 -6.48
C ALA A 65 7.24 1.72 -5.49
N MET A 66 5.98 2.02 -5.78
CA MET A 66 4.85 1.75 -4.88
C MET A 66 3.93 0.66 -5.41
N GLU A 67 3.31 -0.03 -4.47
CA GLU A 67 2.15 -0.88 -4.65
C GLU A 67 0.99 -0.31 -3.83
N LEU A 68 -0.11 0.01 -4.50
CA LEU A 68 -1.30 0.62 -3.92
C LEU A 68 -2.48 -0.33 -4.10
N ARG A 69 -3.11 -0.75 -3.01
CA ARG A 69 -4.40 -1.45 -3.07
C ARG A 69 -5.54 -0.44 -3.16
N GLY A 70 -6.50 -0.70 -4.03
CA GLY A 70 -7.52 0.27 -4.34
C GLY A 70 -8.56 -0.21 -5.35
N THR A 71 -9.20 0.74 -6.00
CA THR A 71 -10.17 0.50 -7.07
C THR A 71 -10.02 1.56 -8.15
N MET A 72 -10.00 1.11 -9.41
CA MET A 72 -10.04 2.02 -10.56
C MET A 72 -11.44 2.64 -10.68
N GLN A 73 -11.52 3.96 -10.70
CA GLN A 73 -12.78 4.66 -10.89
C GLN A 73 -13.09 4.84 -12.37
N PRO A 74 -14.39 4.97 -12.76
CA PRO A 74 -14.78 5.29 -14.13
C PRO A 74 -14.16 6.59 -14.67
N SER A 75 -13.74 7.50 -13.79
CA SER A 75 -13.03 8.74 -14.13
C SER A 75 -11.57 8.53 -14.55
N GLY A 76 -11.04 7.31 -14.47
CA GLY A 76 -9.63 7.00 -14.73
C GLY A 76 -8.70 7.29 -13.54
N LYS A 77 -9.22 7.78 -12.42
CA LYS A 77 -8.47 7.88 -11.16
C LYS A 77 -8.43 6.54 -10.44
N PHE A 78 -7.31 6.25 -9.79
CA PHE A 78 -7.23 5.11 -8.88
C PHE A 78 -7.50 5.58 -7.45
N ARG A 79 -8.61 5.13 -6.84
CA ARG A 79 -8.86 5.38 -5.42
C ARG A 79 -8.13 4.35 -4.60
N VAL A 80 -7.12 4.80 -3.86
CA VAL A 80 -6.40 3.97 -2.89
C VAL A 80 -7.33 3.73 -1.69
N ASN A 81 -7.27 2.51 -1.14
CA ASN A 81 -8.06 2.17 0.04
C ASN A 81 -7.69 3.06 1.24
N PRO A 82 -8.62 3.28 2.19
CA PRO A 82 -8.40 4.10 3.37
C PRO A 82 -7.16 3.74 4.18
N ILE A 83 -6.61 4.71 4.91
CA ILE A 83 -5.30 4.56 5.56
C ILE A 83 -5.24 3.39 6.56
N HIS A 84 -6.34 3.12 7.26
CA HIS A 84 -6.44 2.04 8.26
C HIS A 84 -6.37 0.64 7.64
N GLU A 85 -6.58 0.51 6.32
CA GLU A 85 -6.42 -0.75 5.59
C GLU A 85 -4.96 -1.02 5.18
N ARG A 86 -4.02 -0.13 5.51
CA ARG A 86 -2.57 -0.31 5.28
C ARG A 86 -2.28 -0.65 3.81
N ALA A 87 -2.85 0.15 2.91
CA ALA A 87 -2.94 -0.16 1.48
C ALA A 87 -1.69 0.19 0.66
N MET A 88 -0.72 0.88 1.25
CA MET A 88 0.40 1.49 0.54
C MET A 88 1.73 0.85 0.94
N HIS A 89 2.44 0.30 -0.05
CA HIS A 89 3.72 -0.35 0.18
C HIS A 89 4.76 0.19 -0.80
N VAL A 90 6.01 0.29 -0.34
CA VAL A 90 7.18 0.55 -1.16
C VAL A 90 7.85 -0.77 -1.48
N HIS A 91 8.22 -0.95 -2.75
CA HIS A 91 9.11 -2.02 -3.19
C HIS A 91 10.55 -1.48 -3.21
N LYS A 92 11.41 -2.01 -2.34
CA LYS A 92 12.81 -1.61 -2.24
C LYS A 92 13.66 -2.83 -1.91
N GLU A 93 14.76 -3.02 -2.64
CA GLU A 93 15.71 -4.13 -2.40
C GLU A 93 15.04 -5.51 -2.40
N GLY A 94 14.06 -5.72 -3.29
CA GLY A 94 13.31 -6.97 -3.40
C GLY A 94 12.28 -7.19 -2.28
N LYS A 95 12.13 -6.24 -1.36
CA LYS A 95 11.19 -6.32 -0.23
C LYS A 95 9.95 -5.47 -0.50
N ARG A 96 8.81 -5.94 0.01
CA ARG A 96 7.53 -5.24 0.02
C ARG A 96 7.34 -4.63 1.41
N LEU A 97 7.56 -3.33 1.53
CA LEU A 97 7.61 -2.61 2.80
C LEU A 97 6.35 -1.76 2.97
N LEU A 98 5.62 -1.97 4.05
CA LEU A 98 4.52 -1.09 4.44
C LEU A 98 5.05 0.31 4.75
N VAL A 99 4.34 1.33 4.26
CA VAL A 99 4.60 2.73 4.61
C VAL A 99 4.02 3.03 5.99
N THR A 100 4.89 3.42 6.91
CA THR A 100 4.52 3.89 8.25
C THR A 100 5.37 5.11 8.63
N TYR A 101 5.12 5.68 9.81
CA TYR A 101 5.88 6.80 10.32
C TYR A 101 6.20 6.61 11.80
N TRP A 102 7.41 6.99 12.21
CA TRP A 102 7.93 6.73 13.55
C TRP A 102 8.35 8.02 14.25
N CYS A 103 8.05 8.13 15.54
CA CYS A 103 8.58 9.17 16.40
C CYS A 103 9.69 8.60 17.29
N ASP A 104 10.92 9.09 17.10
CA ASP A 104 12.08 8.64 17.87
C ASP A 104 12.04 9.03 19.36
N VAL A 105 11.32 10.10 19.71
CA VAL A 105 11.22 10.58 21.09
C VAL A 105 10.23 9.75 21.92
N CYS A 106 9.05 9.48 21.37
CA CYS A 106 7.98 8.79 22.08
C CYS A 106 7.91 7.28 21.80
N ALA A 107 8.68 6.79 20.84
CA ALA A 107 8.59 5.43 20.33
C ALA A 107 7.16 5.06 19.89
N ILE A 108 6.51 5.97 19.15
CA ILE A 108 5.14 5.81 18.65
C ILE A 108 5.17 5.70 17.13
N ARG A 109 4.34 4.78 16.59
CA ARG A 109 4.12 4.65 15.16
C ARG A 109 2.77 5.19 14.73
N THR A 110 2.76 5.89 13.61
CA THR A 110 1.56 6.37 12.91
C THR A 110 1.59 5.92 11.45
N TYR A 111 0.50 6.17 10.72
CA TYR A 111 0.36 5.76 9.31
C TYR A 111 0.23 6.94 8.34
N THR A 112 0.11 8.16 8.88
CA THR A 112 0.08 9.41 8.12
C THR A 112 1.25 10.26 8.57
N PRO A 113 1.96 10.96 7.65
CA PRO A 113 3.00 11.90 8.03
C PRO A 113 2.38 13.06 8.82
N SER A 114 2.85 13.26 10.05
CA SER A 114 2.41 14.36 10.90
C SER A 114 3.37 14.59 12.06
N LYS A 115 3.16 15.69 12.79
CA LYS A 115 3.72 15.85 14.12
C LYS A 115 3.17 14.80 15.07
N CYS A 116 4.04 14.21 15.87
CA CYS A 116 3.69 13.29 16.92
C CYS A 116 2.75 13.97 17.91
N TRP A 117 1.57 13.39 18.12
CA TRP A 117 0.57 13.93 19.02
C TRP A 117 1.05 14.05 20.49
N CYS A 118 2.05 13.26 20.90
CA CYS A 118 2.58 13.26 22.26
C CYS A 118 3.65 14.35 22.49
N CYS A 119 4.74 14.33 21.72
CA CYS A 119 5.87 15.27 21.90
C CYS A 119 5.90 16.43 20.89
N GLN A 120 5.02 16.44 19.90
CA GLN A 120 4.96 17.45 18.82
C GLN A 120 6.16 17.48 17.86
N GLU A 121 7.09 16.52 17.95
CA GLU A 121 8.16 16.34 16.96
C GLU A 121 7.65 15.76 15.65
N GLU A 122 8.35 16.02 14.55
CA GLU A 122 8.03 15.43 13.25
C GLU A 122 8.25 13.91 13.28
N THR A 123 7.34 13.17 12.65
CA THR A 123 7.52 11.72 12.47
C THR A 123 8.36 11.42 11.23
N GLU A 124 9.27 10.46 11.36
CA GLU A 124 10.14 10.02 10.27
C GLU A 124 9.50 8.90 9.45
N LEU A 125 9.81 8.86 8.15
CA LEU A 125 9.34 7.78 7.27
C LEU A 125 9.96 6.44 7.74
N ASP A 126 9.10 5.49 8.10
CA ASP A 126 9.46 4.17 8.59
C ASP A 126 8.90 3.11 7.63
N LEU A 127 9.77 2.36 6.97
CA LEU A 127 9.40 1.31 6.00
C LEU A 127 9.56 -0.06 6.64
N ARG A 128 8.46 -0.80 6.77
CA ARG A 128 8.40 -2.04 7.57
C ARG A 128 7.94 -3.26 6.77
N GLU A 129 8.62 -4.39 6.90
CA GLU A 129 8.12 -5.66 6.33
C GLU A 129 6.89 -6.17 7.09
N THR A 130 6.90 -6.02 8.41
CA THR A 130 5.85 -6.45 9.33
C THR A 130 5.62 -5.39 10.40
N ILE A 131 4.37 -5.28 10.88
CA ILE A 131 4.07 -4.52 12.09
C ILE A 131 4.16 -5.50 13.25
N GLU A 132 5.19 -5.33 14.06
CA GLU A 132 5.37 -6.03 15.34
C GLU A 132 4.60 -5.31 16.45
#